data_AF-A0A1Q3LG26-F1
#
_entry.id   AF-A0A1Q3LG26-F1
#
_cell.length_a   1.000
_cell.length_b   1.000
_cell.length_c   1.000
_cell.angle_alpha   90.00
_cell.angle_beta   90.00
_cell.angle_gamma   90.00
#
_symmetry.space_group_name_H-M   'P 1'
#
loop_
_entity.id
_entity.type
_entity.pdbx_description
1 polymer ?
#
loop_
_entity_poly.entity_id
_entity_poly.type
_entity_poly.pdbx_seq_one_letter_code
_entity_poly.pdbx_strand_id
1 'polypeptide(L)' 'MLKFIALSAMALGLAACGDTWGQRAVTGGGIGAGTGAVIGALTPIGVLPGALVGGAVGAGVGAATTPSRRY' A
#
# COMPACT_ATOMS: atom_id res chain seq x y z
N MET A 1 5.59 9.37 -22.25
CA MET A 1 6.51 8.25 -21.93
C MET A 1 6.40 7.78 -20.49
N LEU A 2 6.52 8.67 -19.48
CA LEU A 2 6.46 8.30 -18.05
C LEU A 2 5.19 7.52 -17.63
N LYS A 3 4.06 7.80 -18.27
CA LYS A 3 2.77 7.14 -17.97
C LYS A 3 2.75 5.63 -18.27
N PHE A 4 3.46 5.19 -19.31
CA PHE A 4 3.55 3.75 -19.66
C PHE A 4 4.45 3.00 -18.68
N ILE A 5 5.49 3.65 -18.17
CA ILE A 5 6.42 3.10 -17.16
C ILE A 5 5.71 2.93 -15.81
N ALA A 6 4.92 3.92 -15.40
CA ALA A 6 4.11 3.81 -14.18
C ALA A 6 3.08 2.66 -14.29
N LEU A 7 2.45 2.49 -15.45
CA LEU A 7 1.47 1.44 -15.69
C LEU A 7 2.11 0.04 -15.64
N SER A 8 3.28 -0.14 -16.25
CA SER A 8 3.99 -1.42 -16.23
C SER A 8 4.52 -1.75 -14.84
N ALA A 9 5.07 -0.77 -14.10
CA ALA A 9 5.50 -0.95 -12.72
C ALA A 9 4.34 -1.35 -11.80
N MET A 10 3.16 -0.77 -12.01
CA MET A 10 1.96 -1.13 -11.24
C MET A 10 1.46 -2.53 -11.59
N ALA A 11 1.46 -2.91 -12.87
CA ALA A 11 1.11 -4.26 -13.30
C ALA A 11 2.06 -5.32 -12.72
N LEU A 12 3.38 -5.04 -12.69
CA LEU A 12 4.37 -5.93 -12.08
C LEU A 12 4.25 -5.96 -10.54
N GLY A 13 3.96 -4.82 -9.90
CA GLY A 13 3.73 -4.74 -8.46
C GLY A 13 2.47 -5.47 -8.01
N LEU A 14 1.40 -5.43 -8.80
CA LEU A 14 0.20 -6.21 -8.57
C LEU A 14 0.46 -7.72 -8.74
N ALA A 15 1.23 -8.12 -9.76
CA ALA A 15 1.61 -9.52 -9.97
C ALA A 15 2.57 -10.06 -8.88
N ALA A 16 3.37 -9.18 -8.27
CA ALA A 16 4.27 -9.51 -7.17
C ALA A 16 3.63 -9.42 -5.77
N CYS A 17 2.40 -8.88 -5.66
CA CYS A 17 1.66 -8.81 -4.42
C CYS A 17 1.20 -10.22 -4.02
N GLY A 18 2.06 -10.94 -3.29
CA GLY A 18 1.85 -12.33 -2.91
C GLY A 18 0.62 -12.54 -2.03
N ASP A 19 0.07 -13.75 -2.03
CA ASP A 19 -1.14 -14.11 -1.27
C ASP A 19 -0.92 -14.35 0.23
N THR A 20 0.30 -14.21 0.72
CA THR A 20 0.62 -14.44 2.13
C THR A 20 0.36 -13.19 2.97
N TRP A 21 0.12 -13.42 4.26
CA TRP A 21 -0.20 -12.37 5.24
C TRP A 21 0.83 -11.24 5.26
N GLY A 22 2.12 -11.59 5.28
CA GLY A 22 3.20 -10.62 5.30
C GLY A 22 3.30 -9.81 4.00
N GLN A 23 3.12 -10.45 2.84
CA GLN A 23 3.19 -9.76 1.55
C GLN A 23 2.05 -8.77 1.39
N ARG A 24 0.81 -9.15 1.73
CA ARG A 24 -0.34 -8.23 1.70
C ARG A 24 -0.24 -7.10 2.72
N ALA A 25 0.32 -7.36 3.90
CA ALA A 25 0.56 -6.32 4.90
C ALA A 25 1.62 -5.31 4.42
N VAL A 26 2.72 -5.77 3.83
CA VAL A 26 3.79 -4.88 3.35
C VAL A 26 3.33 -4.07 2.13
N THR A 27 2.63 -4.68 1.17
CA THR A 27 2.12 -3.97 -0.02
C THR A 27 1.00 -3.00 0.34
N GLY A 28 0.04 -3.42 1.17
CA GLY A 28 -1.01 -2.56 1.70
C GLY A 28 -0.43 -1.39 2.50
N GLY A 29 0.58 -1.64 3.32
CA GLY A 29 1.29 -0.61 4.08
C GLY A 29 2.07 0.37 3.19
N GLY A 30 2.75 -0.12 2.15
CA GLY A 30 3.46 0.74 1.20
C GLY A 30 2.52 1.65 0.41
N ILE A 31 1.41 1.11 -0.10
CA ILE A 31 0.41 1.87 -0.86
C ILE A 31 -0.32 2.86 0.06
N GLY A 32 -0.69 2.41 1.25
CA GLY A 32 -1.32 3.25 2.27
C GLY A 32 -0.40 4.39 2.71
N ALA A 33 0.90 4.13 2.89
CA ALA A 33 1.88 5.16 3.23
C ALA A 33 2.09 6.16 2.10
N GLY A 34 2.19 5.70 0.85
CA GLY A 34 2.31 6.60 -0.31
C GLY A 34 1.07 7.49 -0.49
N THR A 35 -0.13 6.90 -0.41
CA THR A 35 -1.39 7.65 -0.53
C THR A 35 -1.58 8.59 0.66
N GLY A 36 -1.31 8.11 1.87
CA GLY A 36 -1.35 8.89 3.09
C GLY A 36 -0.34 10.02 3.12
N ALA A 37 0.85 9.86 2.52
CA ALA A 37 1.84 10.92 2.35
C ALA A 37 1.31 12.02 1.43
N VAL A 38 0.68 11.66 0.31
CA VAL A 38 0.10 12.63 -0.64
C VAL A 38 -1.06 13.39 0.01
N ILE A 39 -1.97 12.70 0.68
CA ILE A 39 -3.10 13.34 1.39
C ILE A 39 -2.59 14.17 2.58
N GLY A 40 -1.60 13.66 3.31
CA GLY A 40 -0.90 14.36 4.39
C GLY A 40 -0.20 15.63 3.93
N ALA A 41 0.32 15.65 2.70
CA ALA A 41 0.91 16.84 2.08
C ALA A 41 -0.13 17.91 1.75
N LEU A 42 -1.34 17.49 1.39
CA LEU A 42 -2.47 18.37 1.04
C LEU A 42 -3.24 18.88 2.27
N THR A 43 -3.04 18.27 3.43
CA THR A 43 -3.71 18.61 4.68
C THR A 43 -2.73 19.28 5.65
N PRO A 44 -3.21 20.06 6.64
CA PRO A 44 -2.34 20.68 7.65
C PRO A 44 -1.70 19.67 8.61
N ILE A 45 -2.01 18.37 8.46
CA ILE A 45 -1.52 17.27 9.28
C ILE A 45 -0.05 16.98 8.94
N GLY A 46 0.34 17.10 7.67
CA GLY A 46 1.71 16.90 7.21
C GLY A 46 1.97 15.51 6.60
N VAL A 47 2.98 15.45 5.72
CA VAL A 47 3.36 14.26 4.93
C VAL A 47 3.68 13.06 5.83
N LEU A 48 4.46 13.28 6.89
CA LEU A 48 4.97 12.24 7.77
C LEU A 48 3.85 11.52 8.57
N PRO A 49 2.97 12.24 9.29
CA PRO A 49 1.83 11.61 9.97
C PRO A 49 0.82 11.01 8.99
N GLY A 50 0.58 11.64 7.84
CA GLY A 50 -0.27 11.06 6.80
C GLY A 50 0.27 9.73 6.28
N ALA A 51 1.58 9.65 6.02
CA ALA A 51 2.25 8.42 5.61
C ALA A 51 2.22 7.34 6.70
N LEU A 52 2.41 7.73 7.95
CA LEU A 52 2.42 6.81 9.09
C LEU A 52 1.04 6.18 9.31
N VAL A 53 -0.01 7.01 9.32
CA VAL A 53 -1.40 6.55 9.48
C VAL A 53 -1.84 5.72 8.27
N GLY A 54 -1.60 6.23 7.07
CA GLY A 54 -1.93 5.52 5.84
C GLY A 54 -1.21 4.17 5.76
N GLY A 55 0.06 4.12 6.14
CA GLY A 55 0.84 2.88 6.15
C GLY A 55 0.39 1.88 7.20
N ALA A 56 0.10 2.35 8.42
CA ALA A 56 -0.42 1.48 9.48
C ALA A 56 -1.80 0.90 9.12
N VAL A 57 -2.72 1.73 8.62
CA VAL A 57 -4.05 1.29 8.20
C VAL A 57 -3.95 0.37 6.99
N GLY A 58 -3.16 0.73 5.98
CA GLY A 58 -2.96 -0.08 4.79
C GLY A 58 -2.34 -1.45 5.10
N ALA A 59 -1.37 -1.51 6.02
CA ALA A 59 -0.77 -2.76 6.45
C ALA A 59 -1.75 -3.63 7.25
N GLY A 60 -2.50 -3.02 8.17
CA GLY A 60 -3.52 -3.70 8.96
C GLY A 60 -4.65 -4.28 8.10
N VAL A 61 -5.13 -3.52 7.11
CA VAL A 61 -6.16 -3.99 6.18
C VAL A 61 -5.63 -5.09 5.26
N GLY A 62 -4.40 -4.97 4.74
CA GLY A 62 -3.77 -6.02 3.93
C GLY A 62 -3.57 -7.32 4.71
N ALA A 63 -3.15 -7.22 5.97
CA ALA A 63 -3.07 -8.33 6.91
C ALA A 63 -4.47 -8.95 7.17
N ALA A 64 -5.48 -8.14 7.47
CA ALA A 64 -6.82 -8.61 7.82
C ALA A 64 -7.60 -9.23 6.65
N THR A 65 -7.35 -8.77 5.42
CA THR A 65 -8.00 -9.28 4.19
C THR A 65 -7.24 -10.45 3.56
N THR A 66 -6.16 -10.92 4.19
CA THR A 66 -5.43 -12.08 3.69
C THR A 66 -6.35 -13.31 3.73
N PRO A 67 -6.57 -13.99 2.60
CA PRO A 67 -7.39 -15.19 2.57
C PRO A 67 -6.70 -16.29 3.39
N SER A 68 -7.36 -16.76 4.44
CA SER A 68 -6.96 -17.96 5.15
C SER A 68 -7.22 -19.16 4.24
N ARG A 69 -6.16 -19.65 3.57
CA ARG A 69 -6.21 -20.97 2.92
C ARG A 69 -6.46 -22.00 4.01
N ARG A 70 -7.73 -22.37 4.17
CA ARG A 70 -8.15 -23.54 4.93
C ARG A 70 -7.92 -24.74 4.01
N TYR A 71 -6.79 -25.41 4.19
CA TYR A 71 -6.54 -26.76 3.70
C TYR A 71 -6.03 -27.59 4.87
#